data_AF-A0A7T0RH07-F1
#
_entry.id   AF-A0A7T0RH07-F1
#
_cell.length_a   1.000
_cell.length_b   1.000
_cell.length_c   1.000
_cell.angle_alpha   90.00
_cell.angle_beta   90.00
_cell.angle_gamma   90.00
#
_symmetry.space_group_name_H-M   'P 1'
#
loop_
_entity.id
_entity.type
_entity.pdbx_description
1 polymer ?
#
loop_
_entity_poly.entity_id
_entity_poly.type
_entity_poly.pdbx_seq_one_letter_code
_entity_poly.pdbx_strand_id
1 'polypeptide(L)'
;MGAPLSPRSAQVIDLDSVRQRQLAQKTLVRLAPELDGLEMVYQLASDPDSYYGMPLLAWGLREDGNVVGLVPWMEQLTDCHELHRHEDGRFIGYRDPETEEIFTSPPDHKADELASAAEYFEYEPSGDITLIQQLPDTLGTHALCMNQPNSPWHMKPVYGWRLYSDGSVDALLADEDRAKMTPILLGDDCLYSAKSMHQSVYFFQRHIANRILEEDPATLDALAMVVLPQK
;
A
#
# COMPACT_ATOMS: atom_id res chain seq x y z
N MET A 1 45.66 1.63 43.48
CA MET A 1 44.92 0.65 42.65
C MET A 1 44.08 1.44 41.66
N GLY A 2 44.46 1.44 40.38
CA GLY A 2 43.72 2.13 39.31
C GLY A 2 42.77 1.16 38.62
N ALA A 3 41.53 1.60 38.40
CA ALA A 3 40.53 0.85 37.63
C ALA A 3 40.95 0.73 36.16
N PRO A 4 40.70 -0.40 35.48
CA PRO A 4 41.05 -0.56 34.07
C PRO A 4 40.10 0.29 33.21
N LEU A 5 40.68 1.15 32.38
CA LEU A 5 39.95 1.89 31.36
C LEU A 5 39.56 0.91 30.23
N SER A 6 38.27 0.88 29.90
CA SER A 6 37.73 0.07 28.81
C SER A 6 38.35 0.48 27.46
N PRO A 7 38.85 -0.45 26.62
CA PRO A 7 39.61 -0.13 25.41
C PRO A 7 38.73 0.15 24.17
N ARG A 8 37.40 0.23 24.32
CA ARG A 8 36.51 0.49 23.18
C ARG A 8 36.47 1.98 22.87
N SER A 9 37.24 2.40 21.86
CA SER A 9 37.08 3.70 21.22
C SER A 9 35.64 3.85 20.73
N ALA A 10 35.00 4.99 21.03
CA ALA A 10 33.68 5.31 20.53
C ALA A 10 33.67 5.23 18.99
N GLN A 11 32.85 4.35 18.43
CA GLN A 11 32.62 4.28 16.99
C GLN A 11 31.57 5.33 16.64
N VAL A 12 31.94 6.26 15.75
CA VAL A 12 31.00 7.21 15.16
C VAL A 12 30.20 6.44 14.12
N ILE A 13 28.90 6.24 14.38
CA ILE A 13 27.97 5.63 13.42
C ILE A 13 27.32 6.77 12.65
N ASP A 14 27.48 6.77 11.33
CA ASP A 14 26.74 7.67 10.45
C ASP A 14 25.29 7.21 10.32
N LEU A 15 24.40 7.90 11.01
CA LEU A 15 22.98 7.58 11.05
C LEU A 15 22.28 7.82 9.70
N ASP A 16 22.80 8.71 8.85
CA ASP A 16 22.19 9.00 7.55
C ASP A 16 22.45 7.85 6.57
N SER A 17 23.68 7.35 6.52
CA SER A 17 24.02 6.13 5.76
C SER A 17 23.22 4.91 6.22
N VAL A 18 23.00 4.75 7.52
CA VAL A 18 22.17 3.67 8.07
C VAL A 18 20.71 3.82 7.67
N ARG A 19 20.16 5.04 7.73
CA ARG A 19 18.78 5.32 7.31
C ARG A 19 18.58 5.07 5.82
N GLN A 20 19.49 5.53 4.97
CA GLN A 20 19.43 5.30 3.52
C GLN A 20 19.45 3.80 3.20
N ARG A 21 20.32 3.03 3.87
CA ARG A 21 20.36 1.57 3.71
C ARG A 21 19.06 0.90 4.13
N GLN A 22 18.44 1.34 5.24
CA GLN A 22 17.16 0.81 5.68
C GLN A 22 16.01 1.16 4.73
N LEU A 23 16.04 2.34 4.12
CA LEU A 23 15.05 2.73 3.11
C LEU A 23 15.20 1.90 1.84
N ALA A 24 16.43 1.72 1.36
CA ALA A 24 16.73 0.87 0.20
C ALA A 24 16.19 -0.56 0.41
N GLN A 25 16.45 -1.15 1.59
CA GLN A 25 15.94 -2.48 1.93
C GLN A 25 14.41 -2.61 1.92
N LYS A 26 13.68 -1.51 2.09
CA LYS A 26 12.20 -1.51 2.06
C LYS A 26 11.62 -1.22 0.68
N THR A 27 12.46 -0.85 -0.29
CA THR A 27 12.05 -0.53 -1.66
C THR A 27 11.42 -1.77 -2.29
N LEU A 28 10.20 -1.60 -2.80
CA LEU A 28 9.51 -2.64 -3.57
C LEU A 28 10.13 -2.76 -4.96
N VAL A 29 10.40 -3.98 -5.40
CA VAL A 29 11.02 -4.27 -6.71
C VAL A 29 10.09 -5.02 -7.66
N ARG A 30 9.15 -5.82 -7.12
CA ARG A 30 8.14 -6.54 -7.88
C ARG A 30 6.86 -6.70 -7.09
N LEU A 31 5.74 -6.76 -7.80
CA LEU A 31 4.41 -7.02 -7.26
C LEU A 31 3.80 -8.25 -7.93
N ALA A 32 2.98 -8.98 -7.18
CA ALA A 32 2.12 -10.04 -7.67
C ALA A 32 0.70 -9.81 -7.11
N PRO A 33 -0.37 -9.88 -7.91
CA PRO A 33 -1.72 -9.70 -7.39
C PRO A 33 -2.09 -10.81 -6.41
N GLU A 34 -2.87 -10.46 -5.38
CA GLU A 34 -3.59 -11.45 -4.59
C GLU A 34 -4.85 -11.87 -5.35
N LEU A 35 -5.02 -13.17 -5.56
CA LEU A 35 -6.09 -13.78 -6.37
C LEU A 35 -6.75 -14.97 -5.68
N ASP A 36 -6.21 -15.40 -4.55
CA ASP A 36 -6.64 -16.55 -3.75
C ASP A 36 -7.50 -16.11 -2.55
N GLY A 37 -7.67 -14.79 -2.36
CA GLY A 37 -8.58 -14.22 -1.37
C GLY A 37 -7.99 -14.06 0.03
N LEU A 38 -6.66 -14.11 0.16
CA LEU A 38 -5.99 -13.92 1.44
C LEU A 38 -6.24 -12.51 2.01
N GLU A 39 -6.37 -12.47 3.33
CA GLU A 39 -6.65 -11.24 4.06
C GLU A 39 -5.51 -10.91 5.02
N MET A 40 -5.26 -9.63 5.20
CA MET A 40 -4.61 -9.12 6.39
C MET A 40 -5.55 -9.21 7.58
N VAL A 41 -5.06 -9.68 8.72
CA VAL A 41 -5.72 -9.55 10.02
C VAL A 41 -5.10 -8.41 10.80
N TYR A 42 -5.93 -7.48 11.25
CA TYR A 42 -5.52 -6.39 12.11
C TYR A 42 -6.49 -6.21 13.29
N GLN A 43 -5.99 -5.59 14.35
CA GLN A 43 -6.73 -5.29 15.56
C GLN A 43 -6.69 -3.79 15.83
N LEU A 44 -7.78 -3.20 16.30
CA LEU A 44 -7.82 -1.78 16.67
C LEU A 44 -7.55 -1.63 18.18
N ALA A 45 -6.83 -0.57 18.59
CA ALA A 45 -6.55 -0.32 20.01
C ALA A 45 -7.81 0.10 20.78
N SER A 46 -8.80 0.66 20.06
CA SER A 46 -10.12 0.99 20.61
C SER A 46 -11.00 -0.24 20.83
N ASP A 47 -10.72 -1.37 20.17
CA ASP A 47 -11.45 -2.63 20.29
C ASP A 47 -10.47 -3.82 20.32
N PRO A 48 -9.75 -4.02 21.45
CA PRO A 48 -8.70 -5.03 21.56
C PRO A 48 -9.21 -6.47 21.66
N ASP A 49 -10.52 -6.67 21.75
CA ASP A 49 -11.14 -7.99 21.82
C ASP A 49 -11.59 -8.50 20.43
N SER A 50 -11.53 -7.64 19.41
CA SER A 50 -11.95 -7.93 18.04
C SER A 50 -10.75 -8.00 17.07
N TYR A 51 -10.91 -8.80 16.03
CA TYR A 51 -10.00 -8.88 14.89
C TYR A 51 -10.77 -8.60 13.60
N TYR A 52 -10.14 -7.86 12.69
CA TYR A 52 -10.73 -7.44 11.44
C TYR A 52 -9.93 -8.00 10.27
N GLY A 53 -10.62 -8.62 9.32
CA GLY A 53 -10.07 -9.07 8.06
C GLY A 53 -10.13 -7.96 7.01
N MET A 54 -9.03 -7.77 6.29
CA MET A 54 -8.92 -6.84 5.18
C MET A 54 -8.28 -7.57 3.99
N PRO A 55 -8.96 -7.71 2.84
CA PRO A 55 -8.39 -8.37 1.67
C PRO A 55 -7.06 -7.74 1.25
N LEU A 56 -6.07 -8.60 0.99
CA LEU A 56 -4.83 -8.16 0.36
C LEU A 56 -5.13 -7.82 -1.10
N LEU A 57 -4.51 -6.75 -1.60
CA LEU A 57 -4.56 -6.43 -3.02
C LEU A 57 -3.44 -7.15 -3.77
N ALA A 58 -2.25 -7.18 -3.17
CA ALA A 58 -1.04 -7.69 -3.80
C ALA A 58 -0.02 -8.15 -2.76
N TRP A 59 0.96 -8.90 -3.24
CA TRP A 59 2.22 -9.17 -2.56
C TRP A 59 3.33 -8.37 -3.22
N GLY A 60 4.27 -7.89 -2.41
CA GLY A 60 5.44 -7.15 -2.87
C GLY A 60 6.73 -7.83 -2.46
N LEU A 61 7.67 -7.94 -3.39
CA LEU A 61 9.07 -8.28 -3.10
C LEU A 61 9.84 -6.99 -2.84
N ARG A 62 10.63 -6.98 -1.77
CA ARG A 62 11.54 -5.89 -1.43
C ARG A 62 12.97 -6.18 -1.88
N GLU A 63 13.79 -5.14 -1.95
CA GLU A 63 15.21 -5.26 -2.31
C GLU A 63 16.00 -6.16 -1.34
N ASP A 64 15.57 -6.27 -0.08
CA ASP A 64 16.17 -7.19 0.91
C ASP A 64 15.73 -8.66 0.76
N GLY A 65 14.90 -8.98 -0.24
CA GLY A 65 14.38 -10.30 -0.52
C GLY A 65 13.14 -10.68 0.28
N ASN A 66 12.67 -9.82 1.20
CA ASN A 66 11.45 -10.10 1.95
C ASN A 66 10.22 -9.88 1.07
N VAL A 67 9.24 -10.77 1.24
CA VAL A 67 7.91 -10.64 0.64
C VAL A 67 6.91 -10.15 1.68
N VAL A 68 6.04 -9.24 1.27
CA VAL A 68 5.10 -8.54 2.17
C VAL A 68 3.73 -8.42 1.52
N GLY A 69 2.67 -8.52 2.31
CA GLY A 69 1.31 -8.26 1.85
C GLY A 69 1.02 -6.77 1.79
N LEU A 70 0.25 -6.35 0.80
CA LEU A 70 -0.06 -4.95 0.51
C LEU A 70 -1.58 -4.72 0.50
N VAL A 71 -2.02 -3.69 1.21
CA VAL A 71 -3.43 -3.29 1.31
C VAL A 71 -3.60 -1.81 0.96
N PRO A 72 -4.64 -1.41 0.19
CA PRO A 72 -4.98 -0.01 0.02
C PRO A 72 -5.40 0.56 1.38
N TRP A 73 -4.57 1.42 1.96
CA TRP A 73 -4.80 1.98 3.29
C TRP A 73 -4.48 3.46 3.28
N MET A 74 -5.46 4.29 3.65
CA MET A 74 -5.34 5.74 3.67
C MET A 74 -4.84 6.24 2.31
N GLU A 75 -3.67 6.86 2.22
CA GLU A 75 -3.21 7.56 1.01
C GLU A 75 -2.33 6.70 0.07
N GLN A 76 -2.10 5.42 0.41
CA GLN A 76 -1.15 4.59 -0.34
C GLN A 76 -1.46 3.09 -0.28
N LEU A 77 -0.85 2.35 -1.20
CA LEU A 77 -0.75 0.89 -1.08
C LEU A 77 0.28 0.58 0.01
N THR A 78 -0.19 0.13 1.17
CA THR A 78 0.59 0.03 2.40
C THR A 78 0.98 -1.40 2.68
N ASP A 79 2.22 -1.58 3.11
CA ASP A 79 2.70 -2.82 3.67
C ASP A 79 2.05 -3.12 5.03
N CYS A 80 1.51 -4.32 5.17
CA CYS A 80 0.81 -4.77 6.37
C CYS A 80 1.64 -4.58 7.65
N HIS A 81 2.96 -4.80 7.61
CA HIS A 81 3.86 -4.63 8.75
C HIS A 81 4.12 -3.15 9.12
N GLU A 82 3.72 -2.18 8.29
CA GLU A 82 3.91 -0.76 8.56
C GLU A 82 2.68 -0.08 9.18
N LEU A 83 1.52 -0.74 9.20
CA LEU A 83 0.27 -0.18 9.71
C LEU A 83 0.32 0.22 11.18
N HIS A 84 1.19 -0.42 11.97
CA HIS A 84 1.42 -0.09 13.39
C HIS A 84 1.85 1.36 13.66
N ARG A 85 2.33 2.10 12.64
CA ARG A 85 2.96 3.41 12.84
C ARG A 85 2.00 4.59 12.72
N HIS A 86 0.83 4.41 12.11
CA HIS A 86 0.04 5.53 11.63
C HIS A 86 -1.21 5.77 12.47
N GLU A 87 -1.92 4.73 12.88
CA GLU A 87 -3.15 4.81 13.65
C GLU A 87 -3.27 3.55 14.50
N ASP A 88 -4.19 3.53 15.46
CA ASP A 88 -4.42 2.50 16.50
C ASP A 88 -4.59 1.04 16.01
N GLY A 89 -4.30 0.70 14.74
CA GLY A 89 -4.32 -0.63 14.16
C GLY A 89 -3.02 -1.43 14.34
N ARG A 90 -3.12 -2.68 14.77
CA ARG A 90 -2.02 -3.64 14.89
C ARG A 90 -2.20 -4.80 13.91
N PHE A 91 -1.28 -4.97 12.97
CA PHE A 91 -1.15 -6.19 12.18
C PHE A 91 -0.88 -7.42 13.07
N ILE A 92 -1.62 -8.49 12.80
CA ILE A 92 -1.56 -9.76 13.55
C ILE A 92 -0.94 -10.87 12.70
N GLY A 93 -1.34 -10.92 11.43
CA GLY A 93 -0.92 -11.95 10.49
C GLY A 93 -1.77 -11.89 9.23
N TYR A 94 -1.51 -12.79 8.31
CA TYR A 94 -2.35 -13.05 7.16
C TYR A 94 -3.32 -14.19 7.50
N ARG A 95 -4.50 -14.18 6.90
CA ARG A 95 -5.52 -15.21 7.08
C ARG A 95 -5.97 -15.73 5.74
N ASP A 96 -6.12 -17.05 5.67
CA ASP A 96 -6.89 -17.71 4.62
C ASP A 96 -8.34 -17.85 5.10
N PRO A 97 -9.32 -17.16 4.46
CA PRO A 97 -10.71 -17.23 4.86
C PRO A 97 -11.36 -18.61 4.66
N GLU A 98 -10.82 -19.45 3.77
CA GLU A 98 -11.36 -20.79 3.50
C GLU A 98 -11.01 -21.77 4.64
N THR A 99 -9.77 -21.70 5.12
CA THR A 99 -9.25 -22.59 6.19
C THR A 99 -9.32 -21.97 7.59
N GLU A 100 -9.56 -20.66 7.67
CA GLU A 100 -9.45 -19.83 8.87
C GLU A 100 -8.06 -19.84 9.53
N GLU A 101 -7.03 -20.33 8.82
CA GLU A 101 -5.66 -20.36 9.30
C GLU A 101 -5.06 -18.95 9.30
N ILE A 102 -4.37 -18.60 10.40
CA ILE A 102 -3.60 -17.37 10.51
C ILE A 102 -2.12 -17.70 10.48
N PHE A 103 -1.38 -17.04 9.59
CA PHE A 103 0.05 -17.23 9.39
C PHE A 103 0.79 -15.89 9.35
N THR A 104 2.07 -15.90 9.73
CA THR A 104 2.86 -14.67 9.88
C THR A 104 3.78 -14.39 8.70
N SER A 105 3.96 -15.35 7.80
CA SER A 105 4.82 -15.27 6.63
C SER A 105 4.01 -15.41 5.35
N PRO A 106 4.41 -14.77 4.25
CA PRO A 106 3.79 -15.00 2.95
C PRO A 106 3.74 -16.48 2.58
N PRO A 107 2.74 -16.94 1.81
CA PRO A 107 2.73 -18.29 1.26
C PRO A 107 3.94 -18.54 0.35
N ASP A 108 4.52 -19.74 0.44
CA ASP A 108 5.74 -20.11 -0.33
C ASP A 108 5.59 -19.86 -1.83
N HIS A 109 4.43 -20.19 -2.42
CA HIS A 109 4.20 -20.01 -3.85
C HIS A 109 4.26 -18.54 -4.29
N LYS A 110 3.86 -17.58 -3.43
CA LYS A 110 3.98 -16.14 -3.73
C LYS A 110 5.44 -15.70 -3.69
N ALA A 111 6.22 -16.25 -2.76
CA ALA A 111 7.65 -15.98 -2.70
C ALA A 111 8.38 -16.50 -3.94
N ASP A 112 8.07 -17.73 -4.38
CA ASP A 112 8.64 -18.33 -5.58
C ASP A 112 8.26 -17.56 -6.86
N GLU A 113 6.99 -17.14 -6.98
CA GLU A 113 6.49 -16.33 -8.10
C GLU A 113 7.26 -15.01 -8.20
N LEU A 114 7.34 -14.27 -7.09
CA LEU A 114 7.99 -12.98 -7.03
C LEU A 114 9.50 -13.06 -7.28
N ALA A 115 10.18 -14.07 -6.70
CA ALA A 115 11.60 -14.29 -6.91
C ALA A 115 11.90 -14.59 -8.38
N SER A 116 11.12 -15.49 -9.00
CA SER A 116 11.27 -15.85 -10.41
C SER A 116 11.00 -14.65 -11.32
N ALA A 117 9.98 -13.85 -11.02
CA ALA A 117 9.66 -12.64 -11.77
C ALA A 117 10.77 -11.58 -11.64
N ALA A 118 11.35 -11.41 -10.45
CA ALA A 118 12.43 -10.47 -10.23
C ALA A 118 13.71 -10.86 -10.98
N GLU A 119 14.06 -12.15 -11.00
CA GLU A 119 15.21 -12.66 -11.76
C GLU A 119 15.03 -12.48 -13.27
N TYR A 120 13.85 -12.78 -13.80
CA TYR A 120 13.59 -12.67 -15.24
C TYR A 120 13.56 -11.21 -15.73
N PHE A 121 12.95 -10.31 -14.95
CA PHE A 121 12.79 -8.90 -15.31
C PHE A 121 13.75 -7.99 -14.53
N GLU A 122 14.97 -8.45 -14.30
CA GLU A 122 16.02 -7.70 -13.60
C GLU A 122 16.13 -6.29 -14.20
N TYR A 123 16.00 -5.28 -13.34
CA TYR A 123 16.01 -3.88 -13.74
C TYR A 123 17.38 -3.26 -13.46
N GLU A 124 18.00 -2.68 -14.48
CA GLU A 124 19.22 -1.89 -14.31
C GLU A 124 18.87 -0.47 -13.84
N PRO A 125 19.38 -0.02 -12.68
CA PRO A 125 19.11 1.33 -12.18
C PRO A 125 19.54 2.40 -13.19
N SER A 126 18.57 3.18 -13.66
CA SER A 126 18.81 4.38 -14.45
C SER A 126 18.86 5.62 -13.55
N GLY A 127 19.40 6.73 -14.06
CA GLY A 127 19.40 8.00 -13.32
C GLY A 127 17.99 8.60 -13.11
N ASP A 128 17.01 8.16 -13.90
CA ASP A 128 15.62 8.63 -13.85
C ASP A 128 14.68 7.56 -13.27
N ILE A 129 13.62 8.01 -12.60
CA ILE A 129 12.54 7.14 -12.10
C ILE A 129 11.71 6.64 -13.29
N THR A 130 11.59 5.33 -13.45
CA THR A 130 10.83 4.72 -14.55
C THR A 130 9.72 3.81 -14.03
N LEU A 131 8.70 3.60 -14.86
CA LEU A 131 7.63 2.64 -14.61
C LEU A 131 8.16 1.21 -14.85
N ILE A 132 8.08 0.34 -13.84
CA ILE A 132 8.60 -1.04 -13.92
C ILE A 132 7.52 -2.12 -13.93
N GLN A 133 6.32 -1.82 -13.43
CA GLN A 133 5.20 -2.76 -13.43
C GLN A 133 3.84 -2.05 -13.31
N GLN A 134 2.80 -2.68 -13.86
CA GLN A 134 1.40 -2.34 -13.59
C GLN A 134 0.62 -3.57 -13.14
N LEU A 135 -0.31 -3.40 -12.20
CA LEU A 135 -1.27 -4.42 -11.79
C LEU A 135 -2.71 -3.89 -11.84
N PRO A 136 -3.72 -4.71 -12.20
CA PRO A 136 -5.11 -4.29 -12.15
C PRO A 136 -5.59 -4.25 -10.69
N ASP A 137 -6.57 -3.39 -10.41
CA ASP A 137 -7.27 -3.46 -9.13
C ASP A 137 -8.25 -4.63 -9.14
N THR A 138 -8.11 -5.55 -8.18
CA THR A 138 -8.95 -6.76 -8.10
C THR A 138 -10.03 -6.65 -7.02
N LEU A 139 -9.95 -5.65 -6.14
CA LEU A 139 -10.82 -5.50 -4.97
C LEU A 139 -11.99 -4.53 -5.20
N GLY A 140 -11.98 -3.78 -6.31
CA GLY A 140 -12.90 -2.68 -6.56
C GLY A 140 -12.63 -1.49 -5.64
N THR A 141 -11.35 -1.21 -5.39
CA THR A 141 -10.90 -0.06 -4.59
C THR A 141 -11.42 1.24 -5.18
N HIS A 142 -11.83 2.15 -4.31
CA HIS A 142 -12.18 3.51 -4.69
C HIS A 142 -11.24 4.52 -4.03
N ALA A 143 -11.01 5.62 -4.73
CA ALA A 143 -10.24 6.76 -4.27
C ALA A 143 -11.18 7.95 -4.01
N LEU A 144 -11.23 8.41 -2.78
CA LEU A 144 -11.83 9.68 -2.40
C LEU A 144 -10.80 10.79 -2.62
N CYS A 145 -11.03 11.62 -3.62
CA CYS A 145 -10.06 12.59 -4.12
C CYS A 145 -10.54 14.03 -3.93
N MET A 146 -9.62 14.94 -3.63
CA MET A 146 -9.84 16.38 -3.63
C MET A 146 -8.76 17.08 -4.43
N ASN A 147 -9.16 17.85 -5.45
CA ASN A 147 -8.23 18.52 -6.36
C ASN A 147 -7.47 19.66 -5.66
N GLN A 148 -8.17 20.45 -4.85
CA GLN A 148 -7.64 21.63 -4.16
C GLN A 148 -8.28 21.79 -2.79
N PRO A 149 -7.67 22.51 -1.83
CA PRO A 149 -8.27 22.69 -0.53
C PRO A 149 -9.60 23.43 -0.67
N ASN A 150 -10.66 22.89 -0.05
CA ASN A 150 -12.04 23.36 -0.15
C ASN A 150 -12.75 23.08 -1.50
N SER A 151 -12.17 22.29 -2.41
CA SER A 151 -12.94 21.74 -3.54
C SER A 151 -13.83 20.58 -3.07
N PRO A 152 -14.95 20.28 -3.73
CA PRO A 152 -15.75 19.10 -3.40
C PRO A 152 -14.91 17.82 -3.52
N TRP A 153 -15.23 16.84 -2.67
CA TRP A 153 -14.67 15.50 -2.76
C TRP A 153 -15.30 14.73 -3.91
N HIS A 154 -14.50 13.91 -4.59
CA HIS A 154 -14.92 13.04 -5.67
C HIS A 154 -14.52 11.61 -5.36
N MET A 155 -15.48 10.69 -5.40
CA MET A 155 -15.20 9.26 -5.34
C MET A 155 -14.95 8.74 -6.75
N LYS A 156 -13.80 8.09 -6.98
CA LYS A 156 -13.44 7.51 -8.29
C LYS A 156 -12.98 6.06 -8.14
N PRO A 157 -13.34 5.14 -9.04
CA PRO A 157 -12.80 3.78 -9.02
C PRO A 157 -11.30 3.79 -9.35
N VAL A 158 -10.54 2.93 -8.68
CA VAL A 158 -9.14 2.64 -9.01
C VAL A 158 -9.11 1.53 -10.06
N TYR A 159 -8.45 1.77 -11.18
CA TYR A 159 -8.33 0.80 -12.28
C TYR A 159 -7.11 -0.11 -12.13
N GLY A 160 -6.12 0.34 -11.35
CA GLY A 160 -4.94 -0.44 -11.04
C GLY A 160 -3.85 0.40 -10.43
N TRP A 161 -2.65 -0.16 -10.40
CA TRP A 161 -1.53 0.40 -9.65
C TRP A 161 -0.25 0.32 -10.48
N ARG A 162 0.63 1.31 -10.30
CA ARG A 162 1.95 1.39 -10.96
C ARG A 162 3.03 1.28 -9.92
N LEU A 163 3.98 0.37 -10.13
CA LEU A 163 5.24 0.34 -9.39
C LEU A 163 6.31 1.05 -10.21
N TYR A 164 7.04 1.97 -9.57
CA TYR A 164 8.18 2.66 -10.16
C TYR A 164 9.51 2.11 -9.64
N SER A 165 10.60 2.42 -10.35
CA SER A 165 11.94 1.92 -10.04
C SER A 165 12.51 2.40 -8.71
N ASP A 166 11.94 3.43 -8.09
CA ASP A 166 12.26 3.90 -6.75
C ASP A 166 11.43 3.20 -5.65
N GLY A 167 10.65 2.18 -6.02
CA GLY A 167 9.76 1.43 -5.15
C GLY A 167 8.46 2.13 -4.79
N SER A 168 8.21 3.32 -5.31
CA SER A 168 6.95 4.02 -5.09
C SER A 168 5.81 3.35 -5.86
N VAL A 169 4.61 3.37 -5.27
CA VAL A 169 3.39 2.83 -5.88
C VAL A 169 2.31 3.90 -5.97
N ASP A 170 1.72 4.04 -7.16
CA ASP A 170 0.61 4.96 -7.43
C ASP A 170 -0.63 4.25 -7.95
N ALA A 171 -1.80 4.69 -7.49
CA ALA A 171 -3.08 4.28 -8.04
C ALA A 171 -3.39 4.98 -9.37
N LEU A 172 -4.05 4.26 -10.27
CA LEU A 172 -4.53 4.74 -11.56
C LEU A 172 -6.02 5.02 -11.51
N LEU A 173 -6.39 6.25 -11.84
CA LEU A 173 -7.76 6.71 -12.00
C LEU A 173 -8.02 7.02 -13.48
N ALA A 174 -9.28 7.02 -13.88
CA ALA A 174 -9.68 7.41 -15.23
C ALA A 174 -10.17 8.86 -15.30
N ASP A 175 -9.80 9.53 -16.38
CA ASP A 175 -10.50 10.70 -16.89
C ASP A 175 -11.60 10.21 -17.84
N GLU A 176 -12.84 10.18 -17.35
CA GLU A 176 -13.99 9.64 -18.07
C GLU A 176 -14.30 10.43 -19.35
N ASP A 177 -14.02 11.74 -19.36
CA ASP A 177 -14.21 12.60 -20.55
C ASP A 177 -13.21 12.26 -21.66
N ARG A 178 -12.08 11.61 -21.31
CA ARG A 178 -11.04 11.16 -22.26
C ARG A 178 -11.16 9.68 -22.62
N ALA A 179 -12.06 8.93 -21.99
CA ALA A 179 -12.24 7.51 -22.27
C ALA A 179 -12.84 7.30 -23.67
N LYS A 180 -12.16 6.50 -24.50
CA LYS A 180 -12.58 6.20 -25.87
C LYS A 180 -13.25 4.84 -26.01
N MET A 181 -13.03 3.94 -25.06
CA MET A 181 -13.49 2.55 -25.07
C MET A 181 -13.98 2.15 -23.68
N THR A 182 -14.91 1.20 -23.64
CA THR A 182 -15.37 0.56 -22.41
C THR A 182 -15.39 -0.96 -22.60
N PRO A 183 -14.88 -1.76 -21.63
CA PRO A 183 -14.29 -1.33 -20.36
C PRO A 183 -12.94 -0.62 -20.55
N ILE A 184 -12.61 0.29 -19.62
CA ILE A 184 -11.29 0.92 -19.56
C ILE A 184 -10.31 -0.11 -19.02
N LEU A 185 -9.16 -0.26 -19.68
CA LEU A 185 -8.13 -1.23 -19.33
C LEU A 185 -6.80 -0.55 -19.02
N LEU A 186 -5.92 -1.26 -18.31
CA LEU A 186 -4.56 -0.81 -18.09
C LEU A 186 -3.86 -0.54 -19.42
N GLY A 187 -3.23 0.64 -19.52
CA GLY A 187 -2.58 1.11 -20.74
C GLY A 187 -3.41 2.12 -21.54
N ASP A 188 -4.70 2.30 -21.23
CA ASP A 188 -5.52 3.31 -21.89
C ASP A 188 -5.04 4.74 -21.57
N ASP A 189 -5.03 5.61 -22.58
CA ASP A 189 -4.56 7.01 -22.50
C ASP A 189 -5.36 7.90 -21.53
N CYS A 190 -6.55 7.46 -21.12
CA CYS A 190 -7.38 8.17 -20.15
C CYS A 190 -6.95 7.91 -18.70
N LEU A 191 -6.04 6.97 -18.45
CA LEU A 191 -5.54 6.65 -17.12
C LEU A 191 -4.45 7.62 -16.67
N TYR A 192 -4.54 8.07 -15.42
CA TYR A 192 -3.57 8.98 -14.81
C TYR A 192 -3.26 8.58 -13.35
N SER A 193 -2.10 9.01 -12.83
CA SER A 193 -1.74 8.77 -11.42
C SER A 193 -2.60 9.63 -10.50
N ALA A 194 -3.22 9.05 -9.48
CA ALA A 194 -4.06 9.77 -8.54
C ALA A 194 -3.34 11.01 -7.96
N LYS A 195 -2.07 10.85 -7.57
CA LYS A 195 -1.24 11.92 -6.98
C LYS A 195 -0.80 12.99 -7.96
N SER A 196 -0.91 12.77 -9.28
CA SER A 196 -0.53 13.79 -10.26
C SER A 196 -1.60 14.87 -10.46
N MET A 197 -2.87 14.55 -10.15
CA MET A 197 -4.01 15.46 -10.36
C MET A 197 -4.68 15.91 -9.07
N HIS A 198 -4.58 15.11 -8.00
CA HIS A 198 -5.29 15.34 -6.75
C HIS A 198 -4.32 15.68 -5.64
N GLN A 199 -4.65 16.70 -4.85
CA GLN A 199 -3.84 17.08 -3.69
C GLN A 199 -4.04 16.14 -2.50
N SER A 200 -5.25 15.60 -2.35
CA SER A 200 -5.57 14.63 -1.30
C SER A 200 -6.28 13.43 -1.92
N VAL A 201 -5.86 12.22 -1.52
CA VAL A 201 -6.39 10.95 -2.02
C VAL A 201 -6.45 9.97 -0.86
N TYR A 202 -7.62 9.40 -0.60
CA TYR A 202 -7.81 8.32 0.37
C TYR A 202 -8.44 7.10 -0.29
N PHE A 203 -7.92 5.91 -0.01
CA PHE A 203 -8.40 4.66 -0.57
C PHE A 203 -9.37 3.97 0.37
N PHE A 204 -10.48 3.50 -0.21
CA PHE A 204 -11.53 2.77 0.48
C PHE A 204 -11.82 1.47 -0.26
N GLN A 205 -12.06 0.41 0.52
CA GLN A 205 -12.61 -0.83 -0.03
C GLN A 205 -14.00 -0.58 -0.61
N ARG A 206 -14.36 -1.35 -1.64
CA ARG A 206 -15.63 -1.24 -2.37
C ARG A 206 -16.86 -1.08 -1.48
N HIS A 207 -16.96 -1.88 -0.42
CA HIS A 207 -18.13 -1.86 0.44
C HIS A 207 -18.24 -0.56 1.26
N ILE A 208 -17.12 -0.03 1.75
CA ILE A 208 -17.07 1.26 2.47
C ILE A 208 -17.36 2.40 1.48
N ALA A 209 -16.75 2.35 0.29
CA ALA A 209 -16.98 3.33 -0.76
C ALA A 209 -18.46 3.45 -1.15
N ASN A 210 -19.15 2.30 -1.29
CA ASN A 210 -20.59 2.29 -1.56
C ASN A 210 -21.40 2.93 -0.43
N ARG A 211 -21.07 2.66 0.84
CA ARG A 211 -21.75 3.32 1.97
C ARG A 211 -21.54 4.82 2.00
N ILE A 212 -20.36 5.31 1.62
CA ILE A 212 -20.09 6.75 1.47
C ILE A 212 -20.96 7.32 0.35
N LEU A 213 -21.04 6.65 -0.80
CA LEU A 213 -21.85 7.07 -1.94
C LEU A 213 -23.36 7.06 -1.64
N GLU A 214 -23.81 6.17 -0.75
CA GLU A 214 -25.19 6.09 -0.25
C GLU A 214 -25.50 7.10 0.87
N GLU A 215 -24.54 7.96 1.23
CA GLU A 215 -24.64 8.95 2.32
C GLU A 215 -24.98 8.32 3.68
N ASP A 216 -24.44 7.13 3.97
CA ASP A 216 -24.60 6.45 5.26
C ASP A 216 -24.08 7.35 6.41
N PRO A 217 -24.94 7.76 7.38
CA PRO A 217 -24.57 8.75 8.38
C PRO A 217 -23.37 8.34 9.24
N ALA A 218 -23.31 7.07 9.66
CA ALA A 218 -22.23 6.57 10.50
C ALA A 218 -20.87 6.57 9.76
N THR A 219 -20.89 6.23 8.48
CA THR A 219 -19.70 6.22 7.63
C THR A 219 -19.20 7.64 7.34
N LEU A 220 -20.12 8.59 7.10
CA LEU A 220 -19.77 10.00 6.90
C LEU A 220 -19.20 10.66 8.17
N ASP A 221 -19.76 10.35 9.34
CA ASP A 221 -19.25 10.84 10.62
C ASP A 221 -17.81 10.35 10.87
N ALA A 222 -17.55 9.06 10.61
CA ALA A 222 -16.20 8.50 10.72
C ALA A 222 -15.24 9.13 9.70
N LEU A 223 -15.68 9.32 8.46
CA LEU A 223 -14.90 9.97 7.41
C LEU A 223 -14.55 11.42 7.75
N ALA A 224 -15.47 12.16 8.38
CA ALA A 224 -15.21 13.52 8.85
C ALA A 224 -14.08 13.58 9.88
N MET A 225 -13.91 12.54 10.71
CA MET A 225 -12.80 12.46 11.67
C MET A 225 -11.44 12.18 11.00
N VAL A 226 -11.44 11.46 9.88
CA VAL A 226 -10.24 11.05 9.13
C VAL A 226 -9.77 12.15 8.17
N VAL A 227 -10.72 12.83 7.53
CA VAL A 227 -10.44 13.71 6.38
C VAL A 227 -10.38 15.20 6.77
N LEU A 228 -11.01 15.61 7.88
CA LEU A 228 -10.90 16.98 8.36
C LEU A 228 -9.66 17.09 9.27
N PRO A 229 -8.72 18.01 8.98
CA PRO A 229 -7.58 18.22 9.86
C PRO A 229 -8.08 18.59 11.26
N GLN A 230 -7.61 17.87 12.27
CA GLN A 230 -7.78 18.31 13.66
C GLN A 230 -7.15 19.70 13.78
N LYS A 231 -7.97 20.68 14.16
CA LYS A 231 -7.52 22.05 14.43
C LYS A 231 -6.53 22.11 15.58
#